data_AF-A0A2E1ZKT7-F1
#
_entry.id   AF-A0A2E1ZKT7-F1
#
_cell.length_a   1.000
_cell.length_b   1.000
_cell.length_c   1.000
_cell.angle_alpha   90.00
_cell.angle_beta   90.00
_cell.angle_gamma   90.00
#
_symmetry.space_group_name_H-M   'P 1'
#
loop_
_entity.id
_entity.type
_entity.pdbx_description
1 polymer ?
#
loop_
_entity_poly.entity_id
_entity_poly.type
_entity_poly.pdbx_seq_one_letter_code
_entity_poly.pdbx_strand_id
1 'polypeptide(L)'
;MRAIRFNFAFIFLFFIANASSAQSTIAGADASFSYIASTLQLFRNTGRLVNNPGIDGADLEAFIELLDYYYDQFSNEFNHDSPMCQFYMDPENGRMTIEDKAELSFSFLRDLDDRVELYLSVDEEFQNQVVDEFGSFLLDNINEEKLVSSNSQQLPSSTFDEAAIISFIDSVCIQEI
;
A
#
# COMPACT_ATOMS: atom_id res chain seq x y z
N MET A 1 56.14 -39.72 -20.85
CA MET A 1 55.02 -39.31 -19.98
C MET A 1 53.99 -38.57 -20.82
N ARG A 2 52.81 -39.17 -21.03
CA ARG A 2 51.68 -38.57 -21.76
C ARG A 2 50.75 -37.91 -20.74
N ALA A 3 50.54 -36.60 -20.85
CA ALA A 3 49.57 -35.88 -20.02
C ALA A 3 48.20 -35.94 -20.70
N ILE A 4 47.24 -36.57 -20.01
CA ILE A 4 45.82 -36.58 -20.35
C ILE A 4 45.25 -35.23 -19.88
N ARG A 5 44.58 -34.48 -20.75
CA ARG A 5 43.73 -33.35 -20.35
C ARG A 5 42.28 -33.78 -20.43
N PHE A 6 41.64 -33.90 -19.26
CA PHE A 6 40.21 -34.14 -19.11
C PHE A 6 39.45 -32.85 -19.46
N ASN A 7 38.50 -32.96 -20.39
CA ASN A 7 37.46 -31.97 -20.62
C ASN A 7 36.45 -32.05 -19.47
N PHE A 8 36.24 -30.94 -18.75
CA PHE A 8 35.11 -30.79 -17.84
C PHE A 8 34.15 -29.79 -18.46
N ALA A 9 33.08 -30.29 -19.08
CA ALA A 9 31.94 -29.47 -19.47
C ALA A 9 31.07 -29.26 -18.23
N PHE A 10 31.03 -28.02 -17.74
CA PHE A 10 30.15 -27.63 -16.63
C PHE A 10 28.83 -27.14 -17.25
N ILE A 11 27.79 -27.96 -17.18
CA ILE A 11 26.43 -27.56 -17.56
C ILE A 11 25.79 -26.91 -16.33
N PHE A 12 25.68 -25.58 -16.34
CA PHE A 12 24.86 -24.83 -15.38
C PHE A 12 23.40 -24.88 -15.85
N LEU A 13 22.60 -25.73 -15.22
CA LEU A 13 21.15 -25.70 -15.34
C LEU A 13 20.62 -24.67 -14.33
N PHE A 14 20.36 -23.45 -14.80
CA PHE A 14 19.54 -22.49 -14.06
C PHE A 14 18.07 -22.87 -14.25
N PHE A 15 17.46 -23.44 -13.22
CA PHE A 15 16.01 -23.42 -13.06
C PHE A 15 15.63 -21.99 -12.67
N ILE A 16 15.19 -21.19 -13.63
CA ILE A 16 14.49 -19.94 -13.34
C ILE A 16 13.04 -20.36 -13.09
N ALA A 17 12.64 -20.41 -11.81
CA ALA A 17 11.23 -20.42 -11.47
C ALA A 17 10.66 -19.06 -11.92
N ASN A 18 9.76 -19.09 -12.90
CA ASN A 18 8.97 -17.92 -13.26
C ASN A 18 7.94 -17.68 -12.13
N ALA A 19 8.37 -17.05 -11.04
CA ALA A 19 7.47 -16.20 -10.28
C ALA A 19 7.40 -14.90 -11.09
N SER A 20 6.38 -14.79 -11.94
CA SER A 20 6.09 -13.53 -12.62
C SER A 20 5.57 -12.57 -11.56
N SER A 21 6.45 -11.84 -10.88
CA SER A 21 6.01 -10.62 -10.21
C SER A 21 5.50 -9.70 -11.31
N ALA A 22 4.19 -9.44 -11.32
CA ALA A 22 3.67 -8.38 -12.17
C ALA A 22 4.38 -7.09 -11.73
N GLN A 23 4.95 -6.35 -12.67
CA GLN A 23 5.56 -5.06 -12.36
C GLN A 23 4.49 -4.19 -11.67
N SER A 24 4.78 -3.70 -10.46
CA SER A 24 3.86 -2.79 -9.77
C SER A 24 3.58 -1.57 -10.65
N THR A 25 2.32 -1.14 -10.65
CA THR A 25 1.87 0.07 -11.34
C THR A 25 1.16 0.94 -10.32
N ILE A 26 1.09 2.26 -10.56
CA ILE A 26 0.38 3.14 -9.62
C ILE A 26 -1.09 2.74 -9.46
N ALA A 27 -1.77 2.36 -10.55
CA ALA A 27 -3.12 1.81 -10.46
C ALA A 27 -3.20 0.51 -9.63
N GLY A 28 -2.16 -0.32 -9.69
CA GLY A 28 -2.02 -1.52 -8.85
C GLY A 28 -1.83 -1.17 -7.38
N ALA A 29 -0.94 -0.23 -7.07
CA ALA A 29 -0.69 0.27 -5.72
C ALA A 29 -1.94 0.93 -5.12
N ASP A 30 -2.64 1.76 -5.89
CA ASP A 30 -3.93 2.38 -5.50
C ASP A 30 -4.98 1.31 -5.16
N ALA A 31 -5.04 0.25 -5.98
CA ALA A 31 -5.96 -0.86 -5.76
C ALA A 31 -5.59 -1.67 -4.51
N SER A 32 -4.30 -1.93 -4.28
CA SER A 32 -3.81 -2.58 -3.05
C SER A 32 -4.13 -1.76 -1.82
N PHE A 33 -3.84 -0.46 -1.82
CA PHE A 33 -4.18 0.42 -0.72
C PHE A 33 -5.69 0.45 -0.45
N SER A 34 -6.51 0.57 -1.51
CA SER A 34 -7.98 0.56 -1.39
C SER A 34 -8.49 -0.76 -0.80
N TYR A 35 -7.94 -1.89 -1.22
CA TYR A 35 -8.26 -3.21 -0.67
C TYR A 35 -7.88 -3.31 0.82
N ILE A 36 -6.66 -2.94 1.17
CA ILE A 36 -6.16 -2.98 2.55
C ILE A 36 -7.04 -2.11 3.44
N ALA A 37 -7.21 -0.84 3.08
CA ALA A 37 -7.94 0.12 3.89
C ALA A 37 -9.42 -0.25 4.07
N SER A 38 -10.09 -0.68 2.99
CA SER A 38 -11.50 -1.11 3.07
C SER A 38 -11.66 -2.40 3.87
N THR A 39 -10.75 -3.36 3.71
CA THR A 39 -10.76 -4.60 4.50
C THR A 39 -10.57 -4.33 5.98
N LEU A 40 -9.58 -3.51 6.35
CA LEU A 40 -9.33 -3.11 7.74
C LEU A 40 -10.50 -2.33 8.33
N GLN A 41 -11.08 -1.38 7.59
CA GLN A 41 -12.24 -0.63 8.05
C GLN A 41 -13.43 -1.54 8.33
N LEU A 42 -13.75 -2.45 7.39
CA LEU A 42 -14.84 -3.42 7.58
C LEU A 42 -14.55 -4.38 8.75
N PHE A 43 -13.31 -4.83 8.89
CA PHE A 43 -12.91 -5.69 9.99
C PHE A 43 -13.05 -4.99 11.35
N ARG A 44 -12.56 -3.75 11.49
CA ARG A 44 -12.71 -2.95 12.71
C ARG A 44 -14.18 -2.70 13.06
N ASN A 45 -15.02 -2.46 12.06
CA ASN A 45 -16.45 -2.20 12.25
C ASN A 45 -17.28 -3.45 12.61
N THR A 46 -16.89 -4.63 12.11
CA THR A 46 -17.74 -5.83 12.18
C THR A 46 -17.12 -6.99 12.94
N GLY A 47 -15.81 -6.96 13.19
CA GLY A 47 -15.00 -8.06 13.69
C GLY A 47 -14.88 -9.24 12.72
N ARG A 48 -15.17 -9.05 11.43
CA ARG A 48 -15.21 -10.12 10.42
C ARG A 48 -14.58 -9.69 9.10
N LEU A 49 -13.89 -10.62 8.44
CA LEU A 49 -13.54 -10.50 7.02
C LEU A 49 -14.81 -10.77 6.18
N VAL A 50 -15.50 -9.71 5.76
CA VAL A 50 -16.74 -9.81 4.98
C VAL A 50 -16.47 -10.39 3.58
N ASN A 51 -15.41 -9.93 2.93
CA ASN A 51 -14.92 -10.44 1.65
C ASN A 51 -13.64 -11.24 1.90
N ASN A 52 -13.79 -12.41 2.53
CA ASN A 52 -12.66 -13.24 2.90
C ASN A 52 -12.01 -13.85 1.64
N PRO A 53 -10.74 -13.52 1.31
CA PRO A 53 -10.06 -14.02 0.13
C PRO A 53 -9.64 -15.51 0.24
N GLY A 54 -10.07 -16.24 1.27
CA GLY A 54 -9.69 -17.62 1.52
C GLY A 54 -8.79 -17.83 2.74
N ILE A 55 -8.68 -16.80 3.59
CA ILE A 55 -8.05 -16.88 4.91
C ILE A 55 -8.87 -17.79 5.82
N ASP A 56 -8.20 -18.77 6.42
CA ASP A 56 -8.82 -19.59 7.45
C ASP A 56 -8.76 -18.91 8.83
N GLY A 57 -9.43 -19.49 9.83
CA GLY A 57 -9.47 -18.91 11.17
C GLY A 57 -8.13 -18.94 11.92
N ALA A 58 -7.17 -19.76 11.50
CA ALA A 58 -5.85 -19.85 12.13
C ALA A 58 -4.91 -18.75 11.60
N ASP A 59 -5.06 -18.39 10.33
CA ASP A 59 -4.25 -17.38 9.64
C ASP A 59 -4.82 -15.96 9.75
N LEU A 60 -6.03 -15.80 10.31
CA LEU A 60 -6.74 -14.51 10.39
C LEU A 60 -5.94 -13.42 11.09
N GLU A 61 -5.34 -13.70 12.25
CA GLU A 61 -4.59 -12.70 13.02
C GLU A 61 -3.37 -12.21 12.23
N ALA A 62 -2.56 -13.14 11.71
CA ALA A 62 -1.41 -12.81 10.89
C ALA A 62 -1.79 -12.02 9.63
N PHE A 63 -2.90 -12.37 8.98
CA PHE A 63 -3.37 -11.64 7.82
C PHE A 63 -3.78 -10.20 8.16
N ILE A 64 -4.52 -9.99 9.25
CA ILE A 64 -4.88 -8.63 9.69
C ILE A 64 -3.63 -7.83 10.08
N GLU A 65 -2.67 -8.43 10.77
CA GLU A 65 -1.38 -7.79 11.10
C GLU A 65 -0.61 -7.36 9.83
N LEU A 66 -0.59 -8.21 8.79
CA LEU A 66 0.01 -7.88 7.50
C LEU A 66 -0.70 -6.67 6.86
N LEU A 67 -2.04 -6.66 6.86
CA LEU A 67 -2.81 -5.55 6.30
C LEU A 67 -2.57 -4.25 7.06
N ASP A 68 -2.58 -4.28 8.41
CA ASP A 68 -2.29 -3.10 9.24
C ASP A 68 -0.88 -2.57 8.97
N TYR A 69 0.13 -3.45 8.89
CA TYR A 69 1.50 -3.06 8.57
C TYR A 69 1.59 -2.33 7.22
N TYR A 70 1.00 -2.88 6.16
CA TYR A 70 1.06 -2.25 4.84
C TYR A 70 0.18 -1.02 4.72
N TYR A 71 -0.94 -0.94 5.44
CA TYR A 71 -1.70 0.29 5.56
C TYR A 71 -0.81 1.42 6.08
N ASP A 72 -0.03 1.17 7.12
CA ASP A 72 0.91 2.14 7.68
C ASP A 72 2.04 2.47 6.70
N GLN A 73 2.60 1.49 5.99
CA GLN A 73 3.64 1.75 4.98
C GLN A 73 3.13 2.63 3.83
N PHE A 74 1.89 2.44 3.40
CA PHE A 74 1.27 3.29 2.38
C PHE A 74 0.94 4.68 2.90
N SER A 75 0.48 4.80 4.15
CA SER A 75 -0.21 6.00 4.63
C SER A 75 0.55 6.86 5.63
N ASN A 76 1.74 6.45 6.09
CA ASN A 76 2.48 7.14 7.15
C ASN A 76 2.67 8.67 6.95
N GLU A 77 2.78 9.16 5.72
CA GLU A 77 2.96 10.59 5.43
C GLU A 77 1.66 11.39 5.44
N PHE A 78 0.51 10.73 5.33
CA PHE A 78 -0.78 11.40 5.17
C PHE A 78 -1.91 10.86 6.07
N ASN A 79 -1.65 9.86 6.91
CA ASN A 79 -2.64 9.34 7.86
C ASN A 79 -2.93 10.36 8.98
N HIS A 80 -3.93 10.08 9.82
CA HIS A 80 -4.39 10.99 10.88
C HIS A 80 -3.27 11.46 11.82
N ASP A 81 -2.28 10.60 12.09
CA ASP A 81 -1.16 10.89 12.99
C ASP A 81 0.03 11.57 12.29
N SER A 82 -0.03 11.76 10.97
CA SER A 82 1.05 12.34 10.17
C SER A 82 1.31 13.82 10.50
N PRO A 83 2.53 14.34 10.22
CA PRO A 83 2.81 15.77 10.32
C PRO A 83 1.87 16.64 9.50
N MET A 84 1.42 16.16 8.34
CA MET A 84 0.41 16.83 7.50
C MET A 84 -0.88 17.05 8.30
N CYS A 85 -1.43 16.00 8.89
CA CYS A 85 -2.67 16.10 9.64
C CYS A 85 -2.52 16.85 10.97
N GLN A 86 -1.39 16.68 11.67
CA GLN A 86 -1.09 17.45 12.87
C GLN A 86 -1.07 18.95 12.59
N PHE A 87 -0.41 19.40 11.51
CA PHE A 87 -0.40 20.81 11.14
C PHE A 87 -1.79 21.31 10.73
N TYR A 88 -2.52 20.51 9.94
CA TYR A 88 -3.85 20.88 9.46
C TYR A 88 -4.87 21.03 10.59
N MET A 89 -4.79 20.18 11.62
CA MET A 89 -5.73 20.17 12.75
C MET A 89 -5.30 21.06 13.92
N ASP A 90 -4.09 21.63 13.91
CA ASP A 90 -3.60 22.48 14.99
C ASP A 90 -4.46 23.75 15.16
N PRO A 91 -5.12 23.96 16.32
CA PRO A 91 -5.94 25.15 16.55
C PRO A 91 -5.15 26.46 16.50
N GLU A 92 -3.83 26.45 16.73
CA GLU A 92 -2.97 27.65 16.60
C GLU A 92 -2.88 28.14 15.15
N ASN A 93 -3.08 27.24 14.18
CA ASN A 93 -3.14 27.56 12.75
C ASN A 93 -4.53 28.07 12.31
N GLY A 94 -5.49 28.20 13.23
CA GLY A 94 -6.88 28.58 12.92
C GLY A 94 -7.07 30.00 12.37
N ARG A 95 -6.02 30.82 12.30
CA ARG A 95 -6.04 32.16 11.66
C ARG A 95 -5.71 32.12 10.17
N MET A 96 -5.20 31.01 9.66
CA MET A 96 -4.91 30.82 8.23
C MET A 96 -6.20 30.60 7.46
N THR A 97 -6.20 30.92 6.17
CA THR A 97 -7.29 30.48 5.28
C THR A 97 -7.23 28.96 5.13
N ILE A 98 -8.33 28.36 4.67
CA ILE A 98 -8.34 26.90 4.50
C ILE A 98 -7.38 26.47 3.39
N GLU A 99 -7.25 27.30 2.35
CA GLU A 99 -6.36 27.12 1.22
C GLU A 99 -4.89 27.16 1.65
N ASP A 100 -4.46 28.23 2.35
CA ASP A 100 -3.07 28.37 2.82
C ASP A 100 -2.70 27.24 3.79
N LYS A 101 -3.64 26.86 4.66
CA LYS A 101 -3.44 25.78 5.62
C LYS A 101 -3.29 24.45 4.91
N ALA A 102 -4.13 24.17 3.91
CA ALA A 102 -4.11 22.93 3.14
C ALA A 102 -2.83 22.82 2.29
N GLU A 103 -2.40 23.90 1.62
CA GLU A 103 -1.15 23.94 0.86
C GLU A 103 0.06 23.64 1.74
N LEU A 104 0.20 24.32 2.89
CA LEU A 104 1.30 24.07 3.81
C LEU A 104 1.25 22.67 4.41
N SER A 105 0.06 22.16 4.75
CA SER A 105 -0.09 20.79 5.25
C SER A 105 0.34 19.77 4.19
N PHE A 106 -0.10 19.94 2.94
CA PHE A 106 0.26 19.03 1.85
C PHE A 106 1.76 19.06 1.54
N SER A 107 2.45 20.18 1.82
CA SER A 107 3.90 20.30 1.63
C SER A 107 4.74 19.42 2.56
N PHE A 108 4.14 18.79 3.58
CA PHE A 108 4.81 17.80 4.42
C PHE A 108 5.00 16.44 3.72
N LEU A 109 4.21 16.16 2.67
CA LEU A 109 4.38 14.97 1.84
C LEU A 109 5.68 15.07 1.03
N ARG A 110 6.31 13.93 0.72
CA ARG A 110 7.43 13.90 -0.25
C ARG A 110 7.03 14.49 -1.59
N ASP A 111 7.98 14.89 -2.42
CA ASP A 111 7.71 15.25 -3.81
C ASP A 111 7.04 14.08 -4.58
N LEU A 112 6.26 14.41 -5.61
CA LEU A 112 5.40 13.44 -6.30
C LEU A 112 6.16 12.20 -6.79
N ASP A 113 7.35 12.39 -7.39
CA ASP A 113 8.14 11.29 -7.94
C ASP A 113 8.58 10.32 -6.83
N ASP A 114 9.03 10.85 -5.69
CA ASP A 114 9.47 10.05 -4.53
C ASP A 114 8.30 9.32 -3.87
N ARG A 115 7.11 9.93 -3.82
CA ARG A 115 5.88 9.26 -3.33
C ARG A 115 5.48 8.12 -4.24
N VAL A 116 5.53 8.33 -5.55
CA VAL A 116 5.21 7.31 -6.55
C VAL A 116 6.19 6.13 -6.42
N GLU A 117 7.49 6.39 -6.29
CA GLU A 117 8.49 5.35 -6.06
C GLU A 117 8.22 4.56 -4.77
N LEU A 118 7.90 5.26 -3.67
CA LEU A 118 7.51 4.63 -2.41
C LEU A 118 6.31 3.70 -2.58
N TYR A 119 5.21 4.17 -3.18
CA TYR A 119 3.98 3.36 -3.32
C TYR A 119 4.18 2.12 -4.18
N LEU A 120 4.98 2.22 -5.24
CA LEU A 120 5.33 1.07 -6.08
C LEU A 120 6.16 0.04 -5.29
N SER A 121 7.13 0.50 -4.50
CA SER A 121 7.96 -0.38 -3.67
C SER A 121 7.11 -1.08 -2.60
N VAL A 122 6.24 -0.34 -1.91
CA VAL A 122 5.36 -0.88 -0.87
C VAL A 122 4.36 -1.89 -1.46
N ASP A 123 3.80 -1.62 -2.64
CA ASP A 123 2.89 -2.54 -3.33
C ASP A 123 3.58 -3.83 -3.79
N GLU A 124 4.81 -3.73 -4.29
CA GLU A 124 5.61 -4.92 -4.63
C GLU A 124 5.92 -5.76 -3.40
N GLU A 125 6.36 -5.14 -2.30
CA GLU A 125 6.64 -5.83 -1.04
C GLU A 125 5.39 -6.50 -0.46
N PHE A 126 4.24 -5.81 -0.48
CA PHE A 126 2.96 -6.36 -0.04
C PHE A 126 2.60 -7.63 -0.81
N GLN A 127 2.66 -7.57 -2.14
CA GLN A 127 2.31 -8.72 -2.98
C GLN A 127 3.27 -9.90 -2.75
N ASN A 128 4.56 -9.62 -2.59
CA ASN A 128 5.55 -10.65 -2.31
C ASN A 128 5.30 -11.30 -0.94
N GLN A 129 5.03 -10.53 0.11
CA GLN A 129 4.75 -11.09 1.44
C GLN A 129 3.45 -11.88 1.49
N VAL A 130 2.40 -11.45 0.77
CA VAL A 130 1.19 -12.26 0.61
C VAL A 130 1.51 -13.64 0.01
N VAL A 131 2.35 -13.68 -1.03
CA VAL A 131 2.75 -14.95 -1.67
C VAL A 131 3.61 -15.80 -0.74
N ASP A 132 4.56 -15.18 -0.04
CA ASP A 132 5.50 -15.87 0.82
C ASP A 132 4.83 -16.49 2.06
N GLU A 133 3.85 -15.78 2.64
CA GLU A 133 3.17 -16.20 3.88
C GLU A 133 1.90 -17.03 3.63
N PHE A 134 1.11 -16.67 2.62
CA PHE A 134 -0.21 -17.25 2.38
C PHE A 134 -0.37 -17.94 1.02
N GLY A 135 0.63 -17.83 0.14
CA GLY A 135 0.65 -18.45 -1.17
C GLY A 135 -0.02 -17.65 -2.27
N SER A 136 0.34 -17.95 -3.51
CA SER A 136 -0.14 -17.22 -4.70
C SER A 136 -1.65 -17.28 -4.91
N PHE A 137 -2.31 -18.35 -4.43
CA PHE A 137 -3.77 -18.46 -4.50
C PHE A 137 -4.47 -17.35 -3.72
N LEU A 138 -3.93 -16.95 -2.56
CA LEU A 138 -4.49 -15.85 -1.80
C LEU A 138 -4.32 -14.53 -2.56
N LEU A 139 -3.14 -14.29 -3.13
CA LEU A 139 -2.87 -13.09 -3.93
C LEU A 139 -3.83 -13.00 -5.12
N ASP A 140 -4.11 -14.11 -5.81
CA ASP A 140 -5.06 -14.15 -6.92
C ASP A 140 -6.46 -13.71 -6.46
N ASN A 141 -6.95 -14.24 -5.32
CA ASN A 141 -8.26 -13.85 -4.77
C ASN A 141 -8.28 -12.38 -4.31
N ILE A 142 -7.20 -11.90 -3.69
CA ILE A 142 -7.05 -10.48 -3.35
C ILE A 142 -7.14 -9.62 -4.60
N ASN A 143 -6.50 -10.01 -5.70
CA ASN A 143 -6.55 -9.27 -6.96
C ASN A 143 -7.96 -9.25 -7.57
N GLU A 144 -8.78 -10.26 -7.35
CA GLU A 144 -10.22 -10.23 -7.70
C GLU A 144 -10.98 -9.23 -6.81
N GLU A 145 -10.73 -9.24 -5.50
CA GLU A 145 -11.39 -8.35 -4.52
C GLU A 145 -11.00 -6.88 -4.68
N LYS A 146 -9.77 -6.59 -5.12
CA LYS A 146 -9.29 -5.24 -5.46
C LYS A 146 -10.22 -4.53 -6.46
N LEU A 147 -10.87 -5.26 -7.36
CA LEU A 147 -11.75 -4.70 -8.40
C LEU A 147 -13.05 -4.12 -7.86
N VAL A 148 -13.48 -4.57 -6.68
CA VAL A 148 -14.72 -4.13 -6.01
C VAL A 148 -14.46 -3.36 -4.72
N SER A 149 -13.19 -3.30 -4.30
CA SER A 149 -12.75 -2.52 -3.15
C SER A 149 -12.87 -1.03 -3.47
N SER A 150 -13.51 -0.29 -2.57
CA SER A 150 -13.59 1.17 -2.65
C SER A 150 -13.29 1.75 -1.29
N ASN A 151 -12.46 2.78 -1.28
CA ASN A 151 -12.14 3.55 -0.08
C ASN A 151 -12.22 5.04 -0.40
N SER A 152 -12.60 5.83 0.61
CA SER A 152 -12.61 7.29 0.48
C SER A 152 -11.21 7.91 0.59
N GLN A 153 -10.25 7.17 1.14
CA GLN A 153 -8.84 7.54 1.11
C GLN A 153 -8.19 6.95 -0.15
N GLN A 154 -7.52 7.82 -0.90
CA GLN A 154 -6.76 7.47 -2.12
C GLN A 154 -5.29 7.77 -1.86
N LEU A 155 -4.36 7.16 -2.61
CA LEU A 155 -2.97 7.61 -2.52
C LEU A 155 -2.84 8.98 -3.22
N PRO A 156 -2.09 9.94 -2.66
CA PRO A 156 -1.75 11.18 -3.36
C PRO A 156 -0.66 10.94 -4.44
N SER A 157 -0.97 10.05 -5.38
CA SER A 157 -0.11 9.54 -6.46
C SER A 157 -0.09 10.41 -7.73
N SER A 158 -0.72 11.58 -7.68
CA SER A 158 -0.72 12.57 -8.78
C SER A 158 -0.69 14.00 -8.25
N THR A 159 -0.56 14.98 -9.16
CA THR A 159 -0.67 16.40 -8.81
C THR A 159 -2.11 16.76 -8.53
N PHE A 160 -2.36 17.41 -7.40
CA PHE A 160 -3.68 17.91 -7.03
C PHE A 160 -3.78 19.41 -7.28
N ASP A 161 -4.97 19.86 -7.71
CA ASP A 161 -5.31 21.27 -7.61
C ASP A 161 -5.69 21.62 -6.16
N GLU A 162 -5.85 22.90 -5.87
CA GLU A 162 -6.15 23.40 -4.52
C GLU A 162 -7.39 22.72 -3.90
N ALA A 163 -8.46 22.56 -4.67
CA ALA A 163 -9.69 21.93 -4.20
C ALA A 163 -9.49 20.44 -3.91
N ALA A 164 -8.72 19.73 -4.75
CA ALA A 164 -8.37 18.33 -4.53
C ALA A 164 -7.46 18.14 -3.31
N ILE A 165 -6.52 19.07 -3.05
CA ILE A 165 -5.70 19.06 -1.83
C ILE A 165 -6.59 19.16 -0.59
N ILE A 166 -7.49 20.16 -0.53
CA ILE A 166 -8.38 20.34 0.62
C ILE A 166 -9.25 19.09 0.81
N SER A 167 -9.87 18.59 -0.27
CA SER A 167 -10.73 17.41 -0.19
C SER A 167 -9.98 16.15 0.26
N PHE A 168 -8.72 15.99 -0.14
CA PHE A 168 -7.87 14.89 0.30
C PHE A 168 -7.53 15.01 1.78
N ILE A 169 -7.07 16.17 2.22
CA ILE A 169 -6.70 16.39 3.62
C ILE A 169 -7.92 16.25 4.54
N ASP A 170 -9.08 16.77 4.14
CA ASP A 170 -10.32 16.58 4.90
C ASP A 170 -10.71 15.11 5.03
N SER A 171 -10.50 14.29 3.98
CA SER A 171 -10.86 12.88 4.02
C SER A 171 -9.95 12.04 4.91
N VAL A 172 -8.68 12.42 5.07
CA VAL A 172 -7.69 11.66 5.86
C VAL A 172 -7.50 12.19 7.28
N CYS A 173 -7.64 13.51 7.50
CA CYS A 173 -7.38 14.12 8.81
C CYS A 173 -8.64 14.27 9.66
N ILE A 174 -9.79 14.58 9.06
CA ILE A 174 -11.02 14.91 9.82
C ILE A 174 -11.91 13.68 10.05
N GLN A 175 -11.81 12.63 9.23
CA GLN A 175 -12.64 11.44 9.40
C GLN A 175 -12.35 10.75 10.74
N GLU A 176 -13.39 10.66 11.58
CA GLU A 176 -13.42 9.77 12.74
C GLU A 176 -13.32 8.33 12.23
N ILE A 177 -12.24 7.64 12.59
CA ILE A 177 -12.10 6.18 12.43
C ILE A 177 -13.13 5.49 13.35
#